data_AF-C4GKA4-F1
#
_entry.id   AF-C4GKA4-F1
#
_cell.length_a   1.000
_cell.length_b   1.000
_cell.length_c   1.000
_cell.angle_alpha   90.00
_cell.angle_beta   90.00
_cell.angle_gamma   90.00
#
_symmetry.space_group_name_H-M   'P 1'
#
loop_
_entity.id
_entity.type
_entity.pdbx_description
1 polymer ?
#
loop_
_entity_poly.entity_id
_entity_poly.type
_entity_poly.pdbx_seq_one_letter_code
_entity_poly.pdbx_strand_id
1 'polypeptide(L)'
;MKLNRPFNTLTLAQYRQIIPQHARYADFNPLALYRSILENNKLSEAEKQAVLALAKHYFPKFYDFLLVKDFNTYVALSRLGLPPLNPAQQWDYNAQLRIQAEKILACKRIRNWRVGTQTKSPRLTISRKHPEQGLQLVQIMNRATSNKNIWRSNQIVHRQHRKHQAAKLREIWQEYE
;
A
#
# COMPACT_ATOMS: atom_id res chain seq x y z
N MET A 1 -13.62 -5.50 22.74
CA MET A 1 -13.12 -6.90 22.71
C MET A 1 -11.86 -6.97 21.87
N LYS A 2 -11.10 -8.06 21.91
CA LYS A 2 -10.00 -8.33 20.97
C LYS A 2 -10.25 -9.64 20.23
N LEU A 3 -9.85 -9.72 18.98
CA LEU A 3 -9.95 -10.91 18.14
C LEU A 3 -8.94 -11.97 18.59
N ASN A 4 -7.72 -11.55 18.99
CA ASN A 4 -6.63 -12.40 19.51
C ASN A 4 -6.25 -13.59 18.61
N ARG A 5 -6.52 -13.51 17.31
CA ARG A 5 -6.13 -14.54 16.32
C ARG A 5 -5.95 -13.92 14.95
N PRO A 6 -5.02 -14.41 14.12
CA PRO A 6 -4.82 -13.87 12.79
C PRO A 6 -5.98 -14.25 11.85
N PHE A 7 -6.43 -13.30 11.02
CA PHE A 7 -7.57 -13.51 10.11
C PHE A 7 -7.37 -14.69 9.15
N ASN A 8 -6.14 -14.98 8.73
CA ASN A 8 -5.84 -16.07 7.79
C ASN A 8 -6.07 -17.47 8.36
N THR A 9 -6.45 -17.59 9.64
CA THR A 9 -6.84 -18.88 10.26
C THR A 9 -8.35 -19.10 10.31
N LEU A 10 -9.14 -18.08 9.94
CA LEU A 10 -10.58 -18.08 10.06
C LEU A 10 -11.28 -18.88 8.96
N THR A 11 -12.44 -19.44 9.27
CA THR A 11 -13.36 -20.02 8.29
C THR A 11 -14.28 -18.95 7.69
N LEU A 12 -14.94 -19.26 6.57
CA LEU A 12 -15.92 -18.35 5.96
C LEU A 12 -17.00 -17.89 6.95
N ALA A 13 -17.54 -18.83 7.75
CA ALA A 13 -18.56 -18.52 8.76
C ALA A 13 -18.04 -17.50 9.80
N GLN A 14 -16.78 -17.64 10.22
CA GLN A 14 -16.16 -16.71 11.16
C GLN A 14 -15.97 -15.32 10.54
N TYR A 15 -15.52 -15.24 9.28
CA TYR A 15 -15.46 -13.95 8.57
C TYR A 15 -16.83 -13.27 8.49
N ARG A 16 -17.89 -14.02 8.18
CA ARG A 16 -19.27 -13.51 8.12
C ARG A 16 -19.77 -12.97 9.45
N GLN A 17 -19.30 -13.52 10.56
CA GLN A 17 -19.65 -13.01 11.90
C GLN A 17 -18.82 -11.79 12.31
N ILE A 18 -17.51 -11.83 12.03
CA ILE A 18 -16.56 -10.83 12.53
C ILE A 18 -16.65 -9.51 11.74
N ILE A 19 -16.72 -9.56 10.41
CA ILE A 19 -16.68 -8.35 9.55
C ILE A 19 -17.83 -7.38 9.87
N PRO A 20 -19.10 -7.82 9.97
CA PRO A 20 -20.20 -6.92 10.37
C PRO A 20 -20.02 -6.29 11.75
N GLN A 21 -19.34 -7.01 12.65
CA GLN A 21 -19.15 -6.61 14.04
C GLN A 21 -17.77 -6.00 14.31
N HIS A 22 -17.06 -5.56 13.26
CA HIS A 22 -15.67 -5.09 13.33
C HIS A 22 -15.43 -4.05 14.43
N ALA A 23 -16.37 -3.11 14.63
CA ALA A 23 -16.28 -2.06 15.64
C ALA A 23 -16.17 -2.59 17.10
N ARG A 24 -16.55 -3.85 17.36
CA ARG A 24 -16.42 -4.48 18.68
C ARG A 24 -14.98 -4.90 18.99
N TYR A 25 -14.11 -4.99 17.99
CA TYR A 25 -12.76 -5.52 18.09
C TYR A 25 -11.74 -4.39 17.99
N ALA A 26 -11.06 -4.09 19.10
CA ALA A 26 -10.08 -3.01 19.17
C ALA A 26 -8.82 -3.27 18.31
N ASP A 27 -8.54 -4.53 18.02
CA ASP A 27 -7.41 -5.00 17.19
C ASP A 27 -7.82 -5.29 15.74
N PHE A 28 -9.01 -4.88 15.31
CA PHE A 28 -9.45 -5.09 13.94
C PHE A 28 -8.66 -4.24 12.95
N ASN A 29 -7.95 -4.88 12.03
CA ASN A 29 -7.17 -4.20 11.00
C ASN A 29 -7.68 -4.57 9.59
N PRO A 30 -8.31 -3.62 8.85
CA PRO A 30 -8.77 -3.86 7.49
C PRO A 30 -7.66 -4.30 6.51
N LEU A 31 -6.41 -3.85 6.69
CA LEU A 31 -5.29 -4.32 5.85
C LEU A 31 -5.03 -5.81 6.07
N ALA A 32 -5.03 -6.23 7.34
CA ALA A 32 -4.81 -7.62 7.70
C ALA A 32 -5.95 -8.51 7.17
N LEU A 33 -7.19 -8.01 7.22
CA LEU A 33 -8.35 -8.66 6.61
C LEU A 33 -8.18 -8.86 5.09
N TYR A 34 -7.75 -7.83 4.35
CA TYR A 34 -7.60 -7.98 2.89
C TYR A 34 -6.46 -8.92 2.51
N ARG A 35 -5.31 -8.85 3.21
CA ARG A 35 -4.18 -9.77 3.00
C ARG A 35 -4.55 -11.21 3.32
N SER A 36 -5.30 -11.42 4.39
CA SER A 36 -5.68 -12.76 4.83
C SER A 36 -6.59 -13.49 3.84
N ILE A 37 -7.35 -12.79 2.99
CA ILE A 37 -8.14 -13.45 1.92
C ILE A 37 -7.22 -14.22 0.98
N LEU A 38 -6.05 -13.65 0.64
CA LEU A 38 -5.09 -14.29 -0.26
C LEU A 38 -4.33 -15.41 0.46
N GLU A 39 -3.88 -15.13 1.68
CA GLU A 39 -3.01 -16.00 2.50
C GLU A 39 -3.75 -17.19 3.16
N ASN A 40 -5.09 -17.17 3.20
CA ASN A 40 -5.85 -18.22 3.89
C ASN A 40 -6.03 -19.46 3.01
N ASN A 41 -5.42 -20.57 3.42
CA ASN A 41 -5.47 -21.85 2.73
C ASN A 41 -6.72 -22.69 3.08
N LYS A 42 -7.51 -22.29 4.07
CA LYS A 42 -8.77 -22.96 4.45
C LYS A 42 -9.95 -22.53 3.58
N LEU A 43 -9.82 -21.41 2.86
CA LEU A 43 -10.85 -20.90 1.98
C LEU A 43 -10.62 -21.41 0.56
N SER A 44 -11.65 -22.00 -0.03
CA SER A 44 -11.75 -22.18 -1.47
C SER A 44 -11.82 -20.83 -2.20
N GLU A 45 -11.59 -20.84 -3.50
CA GLU A 45 -11.61 -19.61 -4.30
C GLU A 45 -12.97 -18.89 -4.25
N ALA A 46 -14.07 -19.64 -4.33
CA ALA A 46 -15.42 -19.10 -4.18
C ALA A 46 -15.64 -18.46 -2.80
N GLU A 47 -15.12 -19.08 -1.74
CA GLU A 47 -15.20 -18.51 -0.39
C GLU A 47 -14.32 -17.25 -0.26
N LYS A 48 -13.13 -17.22 -0.87
CA LYS A 48 -12.30 -16.01 -0.91
C LYS A 48 -13.03 -14.86 -1.60
N GLN A 49 -13.72 -15.13 -2.72
CA GLN A 49 -14.56 -14.13 -3.39
C GLN A 49 -15.71 -13.65 -2.51
N ALA A 50 -16.37 -14.56 -1.77
CA ALA A 50 -17.44 -14.20 -0.84
C ALA A 50 -16.93 -13.31 0.30
N VAL A 51 -15.77 -13.62 0.89
CA VAL A 51 -15.14 -12.78 1.91
C VAL A 51 -14.74 -11.42 1.33
N LEU A 52 -14.18 -11.38 0.12
CA LEU A 52 -13.82 -10.13 -0.57
C LEU A 52 -15.04 -9.24 -0.81
N ALA A 53 -16.15 -9.80 -1.30
CA ALA A 53 -17.40 -9.05 -1.50
C ALA A 53 -17.92 -8.45 -0.19
N LEU A 54 -17.92 -9.25 0.89
CA LEU A 54 -18.33 -8.80 2.21
C LEU A 54 -17.39 -7.70 2.76
N ALA A 55 -16.07 -7.87 2.62
CA ALA A 55 -15.09 -6.87 3.04
C ALA A 55 -15.26 -5.55 2.27
N LYS A 56 -15.48 -5.60 0.95
CA LYS A 56 -15.76 -4.40 0.13
C LYS A 56 -17.05 -3.70 0.52
N HIS A 57 -18.06 -4.44 0.98
CA HIS A 57 -19.31 -3.86 1.46
C HIS A 57 -19.09 -3.04 2.74
N TYR A 58 -18.32 -3.56 3.70
CA TYR A 58 -18.08 -2.88 4.99
C TYR A 58 -16.94 -1.85 4.93
N PHE A 59 -15.93 -2.06 4.09
CA PHE A 59 -14.75 -1.19 4.00
C PHE A 59 -14.47 -0.68 2.57
N PRO A 60 -15.47 -0.12 1.85
CA PRO A 60 -15.31 0.28 0.45
C PRO A 60 -14.19 1.32 0.28
N LYS A 61 -14.17 2.34 1.14
CA LYS A 61 -13.14 3.39 1.12
C LYS A 61 -11.73 2.84 1.36
N PHE A 62 -11.61 1.80 2.20
CA PHE A 62 -10.32 1.17 2.46
C PHE A 62 -9.86 0.38 1.25
N TYR A 63 -10.77 -0.38 0.62
CA TYR A 63 -10.49 -1.12 -0.61
C TYR A 63 -10.04 -0.19 -1.73
N ASP A 64 -10.72 0.93 -1.95
CA ASP A 64 -10.33 1.91 -2.96
C ASP A 64 -8.93 2.46 -2.71
N PHE A 65 -8.58 2.69 -1.44
CA PHE A 65 -7.25 3.17 -1.05
C PHE A 65 -6.19 2.06 -1.00
N LEU A 66 -6.60 0.78 -1.00
CA LEU A 66 -5.70 -0.36 -0.93
C LEU A 66 -4.74 -0.37 -2.13
N LEU A 67 -5.19 0.08 -3.31
CA LEU A 67 -4.34 0.25 -4.49
C LEU A 67 -3.07 1.09 -4.19
N VAL A 68 -3.23 2.14 -3.39
CA VAL A 68 -2.12 3.02 -3.00
C VAL A 68 -1.36 2.43 -1.82
N LYS A 69 -2.07 1.90 -0.82
CA LYS A 69 -1.51 1.40 0.45
C LYS A 69 -0.72 0.10 0.27
N ASP A 70 -1.28 -0.87 -0.44
CA ASP A 70 -0.67 -2.16 -0.74
C ASP A 70 -1.03 -2.65 -2.15
N PHE A 71 -0.26 -2.13 -3.12
CA PHE A 71 -0.45 -2.39 -4.54
C PHE A 71 -0.55 -3.89 -4.89
N ASN A 72 0.32 -4.73 -4.33
CA ASN A 72 0.35 -6.15 -4.67
C ASN A 72 -0.90 -6.87 -4.16
N THR A 73 -1.31 -6.60 -2.92
CA THR A 73 -2.56 -7.14 -2.38
C THR A 73 -3.75 -6.67 -3.22
N TYR A 74 -3.81 -5.39 -3.60
CA TYR A 74 -4.88 -4.89 -4.46
C TYR A 74 -4.93 -5.59 -5.82
N VAL A 75 -3.79 -5.71 -6.52
CA VAL A 75 -3.69 -6.38 -7.83
C VAL A 75 -4.18 -7.82 -7.77
N ALA A 76 -3.81 -8.55 -6.71
CA ALA A 76 -4.24 -9.94 -6.54
C ALA A 76 -5.74 -10.04 -6.22
N LEU A 77 -6.27 -9.17 -5.36
CA LEU A 77 -7.69 -9.17 -5.00
C LEU A 77 -8.59 -8.69 -6.15
N SER A 78 -8.15 -7.69 -6.93
CA SER A 78 -8.92 -7.14 -8.05
C SER A 78 -9.11 -8.14 -9.18
N ARG A 79 -8.30 -9.20 -9.21
CA ARG A 79 -8.37 -10.29 -10.19
C ARG A 79 -8.69 -11.65 -9.56
N LEU A 80 -9.16 -11.68 -8.32
CA LEU A 80 -9.48 -12.93 -7.63
C LEU A 80 -10.59 -13.72 -8.36
N GLY A 81 -10.31 -14.97 -8.73
CA GLY A 81 -11.21 -15.80 -9.54
C GLY A 81 -11.26 -15.48 -11.03
N LEU A 82 -10.31 -14.68 -11.53
CA LEU A 82 -10.08 -14.49 -12.96
C LEU A 82 -8.89 -15.35 -13.43
N PRO A 83 -8.86 -15.75 -14.71
CA PRO A 83 -7.71 -16.45 -15.25
C PRO A 83 -6.42 -15.61 -15.13
N PRO A 84 -5.26 -16.28 -14.96
CA PRO A 84 -3.98 -15.61 -14.86
C PRO A 84 -3.67 -14.84 -16.15
N LEU A 85 -3.02 -13.69 -16.00
CA LEU A 85 -2.52 -12.93 -17.14
C LEU A 85 -1.16 -13.48 -17.57
N ASN A 86 -0.86 -13.40 -18.86
CA ASN A 86 0.51 -13.58 -19.31
C ASN A 86 1.40 -12.40 -18.82
N PRO A 87 2.74 -12.53 -18.86
CA PRO A 87 3.63 -11.49 -18.32
C PRO A 87 3.46 -10.09 -18.93
N ALA A 88 3.20 -10.01 -20.24
CA ALA A 88 2.99 -8.74 -20.94
C ALA A 88 1.66 -8.08 -20.51
N GLN A 89 0.57 -8.85 -20.47
CA GLN A 89 -0.72 -8.40 -19.97
C GLN A 89 -0.65 -7.97 -18.51
N GLN A 90 0.10 -8.70 -17.67
CA GLN A 90 0.30 -8.35 -16.28
C GLN A 90 1.05 -7.02 -16.14
N TRP A 91 2.04 -6.77 -17.01
CA TRP A 91 2.76 -5.50 -17.04
C TRP A 91 1.84 -4.33 -17.38
N ASP A 92 1.05 -4.45 -18.45
CA ASP A 92 0.11 -3.42 -18.89
C ASP A 92 -0.96 -3.16 -17.83
N TYR A 93 -1.52 -4.22 -17.24
CA TYR A 93 -2.47 -4.13 -16.15
C TYR A 93 -1.88 -3.37 -14.95
N ASN A 94 -0.67 -3.74 -14.54
CA ASN A 94 0.02 -3.05 -13.45
C ASN A 94 0.30 -1.58 -13.78
N ALA A 95 0.64 -1.24 -15.02
CA ALA A 95 0.87 0.13 -15.46
C ALA A 95 -0.42 0.98 -15.37
N GLN A 96 -1.56 0.44 -15.80
CA GLN A 96 -2.86 1.11 -15.68
C GLN A 96 -3.24 1.36 -14.21
N LEU A 97 -3.02 0.37 -13.33
CA LEU A 97 -3.25 0.52 -11.90
C LEU A 97 -2.35 1.58 -11.27
N ARG A 98 -1.11 1.73 -11.75
CA ARG A 98 -0.21 2.81 -11.29
C ARG A 98 -0.75 4.19 -11.63
N ILE A 99 -1.27 4.38 -12.84
CA ILE A 99 -1.91 5.63 -13.24
C ILE A 99 -3.13 5.94 -12.35
N GLN A 100 -3.95 4.92 -12.03
CA GLN A 100 -5.08 5.09 -11.11
C GLN A 100 -4.61 5.47 -9.69
N ALA A 101 -3.57 4.81 -9.18
CA ALA A 101 -3.00 5.13 -7.88
C ALA A 101 -2.50 6.57 -7.82
N GLU A 102 -1.84 7.06 -8.87
CA GLU A 102 -1.40 8.45 -9.00
C GLU A 102 -2.56 9.44 -8.97
N LYS A 103 -3.66 9.14 -9.65
CA LYS A 103 -4.89 9.96 -9.59
C LYS A 103 -5.44 10.03 -8.16
N ILE A 104 -5.53 8.90 -7.45
CA ILE A 104 -5.99 8.85 -6.06
C ILE A 104 -5.08 9.70 -5.16
N LEU A 105 -3.76 9.57 -5.31
CA LEU A 105 -2.77 10.34 -4.57
C LEU A 105 -2.89 11.85 -4.83
N ALA A 106 -3.03 12.24 -6.10
CA ALA A 106 -3.20 13.63 -6.51
C ALA A 106 -4.48 14.24 -5.91
N CYS A 107 -5.62 13.54 -6.02
CA CYS A 107 -6.89 13.95 -5.43
C CYS A 107 -6.79 14.14 -3.91
N LYS A 108 -6.07 13.25 -3.21
CA LYS A 108 -5.84 13.34 -1.77
C LYS A 108 -4.71 14.31 -1.39
N ARG A 109 -4.07 14.99 -2.36
CA ARG A 109 -2.90 15.87 -2.20
C ARG A 109 -1.73 15.18 -1.48
N ILE A 110 -1.58 13.86 -1.70
CA ILE A 110 -0.48 13.04 -1.20
C ILE A 110 0.62 13.06 -2.27
N ARG A 111 1.75 13.70 -1.95
CA ARG A 111 2.79 14.02 -2.95
C ARG A 111 3.73 12.85 -3.28
N ASN A 112 3.80 11.83 -2.44
CA ASN A 112 4.70 10.69 -2.63
C ASN A 112 3.88 9.41 -2.41
N TRP A 113 3.82 8.53 -3.41
CA TRP A 113 3.18 7.23 -3.29
C TRP A 113 3.84 6.39 -2.18
N ARG A 114 5.18 6.43 -2.08
CA ARG A 114 5.94 5.71 -1.05
C ARG A 114 7.18 6.47 -0.61
N VAL A 115 7.42 6.48 0.70
CA VAL A 115 8.76 6.42 1.27
C VAL A 115 8.98 4.93 1.58
N GLY A 116 9.87 4.23 0.86
CA GLY A 116 10.06 2.77 1.01
C GLY A 116 10.66 2.08 -0.22
N THR A 117 10.44 0.77 -0.41
CA THR A 117 11.12 -0.14 -1.38
C THR A 117 11.19 0.30 -2.85
N GLN A 118 10.34 1.23 -3.30
CA GLN A 118 10.40 1.82 -4.65
C GLN A 118 11.00 3.22 -4.68
N THR A 119 11.32 3.81 -3.53
CA THR A 119 12.20 4.97 -3.39
C THR A 119 13.62 4.50 -3.71
N LYS A 120 13.97 4.46 -5.00
CA LYS A 120 15.37 4.32 -5.40
C LYS A 120 16.10 5.58 -4.92
N SER A 121 16.88 5.48 -3.85
CA SER A 121 17.96 6.44 -3.63
C SER A 121 19.04 6.05 -4.64
N PRO A 122 19.35 6.86 -5.67
CA PRO A 122 20.42 6.50 -6.58
C PRO A 122 21.72 6.40 -5.77
N ARG A 123 22.33 5.21 -5.73
CA ARG A 123 23.72 5.07 -5.27
C ARG A 123 24.60 5.63 -6.39
N LEU A 124 25.51 6.53 -6.05
CA LEU A 124 26.38 7.18 -7.02
C LEU A 124 27.82 6.79 -6.71
N THR A 125 28.55 6.35 -7.73
CA THR A 125 29.99 6.08 -7.64
C THR A 125 30.72 7.38 -7.93
N ILE A 126 31.49 7.89 -6.97
CA ILE A 126 32.28 9.11 -7.12
C ILE A 126 33.75 8.85 -6.77
N SER A 127 34.65 9.58 -7.41
CA SER A 127 36.05 9.60 -7.02
C SER A 127 36.25 10.49 -5.80
N ARG A 128 36.78 9.95 -4.71
CA ARG A 128 37.18 10.69 -3.51
C ARG A 128 38.65 10.43 -3.20
N LYS A 129 39.35 11.47 -2.72
CA LYS A 129 40.75 11.34 -2.30
C LYS A 129 40.81 10.82 -0.87
N HIS A 130 41.30 9.60 -0.70
CA HIS A 130 41.65 9.01 0.60
C HIS A 130 42.98 9.61 1.07
N PRO A 131 43.13 9.97 2.36
CA PRO A 131 44.32 10.65 2.86
C PRO A 131 45.62 9.86 2.64
N GLU A 132 45.58 8.53 2.67
CA GLU A 132 46.76 7.68 2.53
C GLU A 132 46.85 6.93 1.19
N GLN A 133 45.71 6.70 0.52
CA GLN A 133 45.60 5.78 -0.63
C GLN A 133 45.32 6.49 -1.96
N GLY A 134 45.30 7.83 -1.95
CA GLY A 134 45.04 8.61 -3.15
C GLY A 134 43.57 8.58 -3.60
N LEU A 135 43.33 8.84 -4.89
CA LEU A 135 41.98 8.88 -5.46
C LEU A 135 41.38 7.46 -5.57
N GLN A 136 40.22 7.26 -4.97
CA GLN A 136 39.46 6.01 -5.04
C GLN A 136 38.01 6.24 -5.45
N LEU A 137 37.44 5.26 -6.13
CA LEU A 137 36.01 5.22 -6.43
C LEU A 137 35.24 4.64 -5.24
N VAL A 138 34.33 5.43 -4.69
CA VAL A 138 33.49 5.03 -3.56
C VAL A 138 32.01 5.17 -3.90
N GLN A 139 31.20 4.21 -3.45
CA GLN A 139 29.74 4.28 -3.58
C GLN A 139 29.16 5.03 -2.39
N ILE A 140 28.49 6.15 -2.66
CA ILE A 140 27.74 6.88 -1.63
C ILE A 140 26.25 6.81 -1.91
N MET A 141 25.45 6.76 -0.85
CA MET A 141 24.02 7.03 -0.97
C MET A 141 23.82 8.50 -1.31
N ASN A 142 23.25 8.80 -2.47
CA ASN A 142 22.85 10.16 -2.78
C ASN A 142 21.70 10.59 -1.85
N ARG A 143 21.58 11.90 -1.58
CA ARG A 143 20.36 12.44 -0.96
C ARG A 143 19.20 12.03 -1.87
N ALA A 144 18.13 11.48 -1.28
CA ALA A 144 16.94 11.10 -2.02
C ALA A 144 16.39 12.32 -2.78
N THR A 145 16.70 12.41 -4.07
CA THR A 145 16.06 13.36 -4.95
C THR A 145 14.71 12.77 -5.29
N SER A 146 13.69 13.16 -4.52
CA SER A 146 12.31 13.00 -4.96
C SER A 146 12.19 13.53 -6.39
N ASN A 147 11.40 12.86 -7.26
CA ASN A 147 11.09 13.31 -8.63
C ASN A 147 10.60 14.78 -8.71
N LYS A 148 10.30 15.42 -7.57
CA LYS A 148 10.11 16.86 -7.39
C LYS A 148 11.24 17.74 -7.94
N ASN A 149 12.48 17.24 -8.07
CA ASN A 149 13.55 18.04 -8.68
C ASN A 149 13.49 18.11 -10.21
N ILE A 150 12.77 17.19 -10.86
CA ILE A 150 12.57 17.22 -12.32
C ILE A 150 11.46 18.22 -12.70
N TRP A 151 10.56 18.54 -11.76
CA TRP A 151 9.37 19.37 -11.98
C TRP A 151 9.35 20.59 -11.06
N ARG A 152 10.43 21.38 -11.04
CA ARG A 152 10.45 22.64 -10.30
C ARG A 152 9.75 23.75 -11.09
N SER A 153 8.43 23.82 -10.94
CA SER A 153 7.75 25.09 -10.78
C SER A 153 6.68 24.90 -9.70
N ASN A 154 6.67 25.79 -8.71
CA ASN A 154 5.68 25.89 -7.62
C ASN A 154 5.90 24.96 -6.40
N GLN A 155 6.98 25.25 -5.66
CA GLN A 155 7.06 24.85 -4.25
C GLN A 155 6.18 25.77 -3.40
N ILE A 156 5.20 25.18 -2.69
CA ILE A 156 4.65 25.77 -1.47
C ILE A 156 4.93 24.81 -0.29
N VAL A 157 5.39 25.46 0.77
CA VAL A 157 6.03 25.01 2.00
C VAL A 157 5.01 24.36 2.97
N HIS A 158 5.55 23.72 4.01
CA HIS A 158 5.05 23.72 5.40
C HIS A 158 4.56 22.41 6.04
N ARG A 159 5.07 22.21 7.27
CA ARG A 159 4.84 21.11 8.23
C ARG A 159 3.35 20.83 8.52
N GLN A 160 2.50 21.83 8.37
CA GLN A 160 1.04 21.73 8.53
C GLN A 160 0.39 20.83 7.47
N HIS A 161 0.89 20.85 6.22
CA HIS A 161 0.40 19.95 5.18
C HIS A 161 0.66 18.48 5.52
N ARG A 162 1.82 18.18 6.14
CA ARG A 162 2.15 16.84 6.65
C ARG A 162 1.26 16.42 7.82
N LYS A 163 0.96 17.33 8.75
CA LYS A 163 0.01 17.06 9.85
C LYS A 163 -1.40 16.80 9.31
N HIS A 164 -1.86 17.60 8.36
CA HIS A 164 -3.15 17.38 7.70
C HIS A 164 -3.20 16.05 6.93
N GLN A 165 -2.12 15.69 6.22
CA GLN A 165 -2.00 14.37 5.57
C GLN A 165 -2.08 13.24 6.59
N ALA A 166 -1.36 13.34 7.71
CA ALA A 166 -1.40 12.32 8.77
C ALA A 166 -2.80 12.21 9.39
N ALA A 167 -3.48 13.33 9.65
CA ALA A 167 -4.85 13.33 10.18
C ALA A 167 -5.84 12.70 9.21
N LYS A 168 -5.78 13.05 7.90
CA LYS A 168 -6.59 12.41 6.86
C LYS A 168 -6.32 10.92 6.75
N LEU A 169 -5.06 10.49 6.91
CA LEU A 169 -4.72 9.08 6.89
C LEU A 169 -5.31 8.34 8.09
N ARG A 170 -5.27 8.91 9.30
CA ARG A 170 -5.92 8.33 10.50
C ARG A 170 -7.42 8.24 10.35
N GLU A 171 -8.07 9.29 9.83
CA GLU A 171 -9.50 9.31 9.53
C GLU A 171 -9.89 8.21 8.53
N ILE A 172 -9.12 8.05 7.45
CA ILE A 172 -9.30 6.97 6.46
C ILE A 172 -9.07 5.60 7.09
N TRP A 173 -8.16 5.49 8.06
CA TRP A 173 -7.81 4.25 8.73
C TRP A 173 -8.74 3.89 9.91
N GLN A 174 -9.71 4.75 10.25
CA GLN A 174 -10.55 4.60 11.46
C GLN A 174 -9.72 4.39 12.74
N GLU A 175 -8.48 4.89 12.75
CA GLU A 175 -7.62 4.94 13.94
C GLU A 175 -8.08 6.13 14.78
N TYR A 176 -9.16 5.94 15.53
CA TYR A 176 -9.51 6.83 16.62
C TYR A 176 -8.78 6.35 17.88
N GLU A 177 -8.10 7.28 18.55
CA GLU A 177 -7.64 7.07 19.94
C GLU A 177 -8.85 6.92 20.87
#